data_AF-A0A182T4X3-F1
#
_entry.id   AF-A0A182T4X3-F1
#
_cell.length_a   1.000
_cell.length_b   1.000
_cell.length_c   1.000
_cell.angle_alpha   90.00
_cell.angle_beta   90.00
_cell.angle_gamma   90.00
#
_symmetry.space_group_name_H-M   'P 1'
#
loop_
_entity.id
_entity.type
_entity.pdbx_description
1 polymer ?
#
loop_
_entity_poly.entity_id
_entity_poly.type
_entity_poly.pdbx_seq_one_letter_code
_entity_poly.pdbx_strand_id
1 'polypeptide(L)'
;MAYTGLILAVLTIVLSVVCYFKILYEWHRKVRIQTVRPARLQKLAVRAPTPQQSTTELMTFPQAPGPVPWPILGSLAFLGQYDVPFEGFTALAKKYGDLYSITLGSTRCLVVNNLDLIREVLNQNGRYFGGRPDFLRFHKLFGGDRNNWWRQTTTQV
;
A
#
# COMPACT_ATOMS: atom_id res chain seq x y z
N MET A 1 51.80 11.31 -4.00
CA MET A 1 51.58 10.05 -4.74
C MET A 1 50.86 8.98 -3.92
N ALA A 2 51.18 8.75 -2.64
CA ALA A 2 50.57 7.66 -1.85
C ALA A 2 49.12 7.93 -1.38
N TYR A 3 48.82 9.17 -0.96
CA TYR A 3 47.47 9.55 -0.47
C TYR A 3 46.39 9.52 -1.55
N THR A 4 46.74 9.87 -2.79
CA THR A 4 45.79 9.89 -3.92
C THR A 4 45.25 8.49 -4.24
N GLY A 5 46.07 7.44 -4.11
CA GLY A 5 45.64 6.06 -4.32
C GLY A 5 44.72 5.55 -3.19
N LEU A 6 45.02 5.89 -1.94
CA LEU A 6 44.21 5.51 -0.78
C LEU A 6 42.84 6.20 -0.80
N ILE A 7 42.79 7.48 -1.18
CA ILE A 7 41.54 8.24 -1.31
C ILE A 7 40.63 7.63 -2.40
N LEU A 8 41.19 7.27 -3.55
CA LEU A 8 40.42 6.64 -4.62
C LEU A 8 39.89 5.26 -4.23
N ALA A 9 40.68 4.46 -3.49
CA ALA A 9 40.23 3.16 -3.00
C ALA A 9 39.08 3.28 -1.98
N VAL A 10 39.13 4.27 -1.07
CA VAL A 10 38.04 4.52 -0.13
C VAL A 10 36.78 4.99 -0.88
N LEU A 11 36.94 5.86 -1.88
CA LEU A 11 35.82 6.39 -2.66
C LEU A 11 35.11 5.30 -3.49
N THR A 12 35.85 4.34 -4.08
CA THR A 12 35.24 3.22 -4.81
C THR A 12 34.53 2.25 -3.88
N ILE A 13 35.05 2.00 -2.68
CA ILE A 13 34.39 1.19 -1.65
C ILE A 13 33.09 1.85 -1.22
N VAL A 14 33.11 3.16 -0.93
CA VAL A 14 31.92 3.92 -0.53
C VAL A 14 30.86 3.92 -1.65
N LEU A 15 31.25 4.18 -2.90
CA LEU A 15 30.33 4.13 -4.04
C LEU A 15 29.74 2.73 -4.26
N SER A 16 30.55 1.68 -4.12
CA SER A 16 30.09 0.29 -4.20
C SER A 16 29.04 -0.01 -3.13
N VAL A 17 29.33 0.33 -1.87
CA VAL A 17 28.40 0.13 -0.74
C VAL A 17 27.10 0.88 -0.98
N VAL A 18 27.15 2.15 -1.39
CA VAL A 18 25.95 2.95 -1.71
C VAL A 18 25.15 2.34 -2.86
N CYS A 19 25.83 1.82 -3.90
CA CYS A 19 25.19 1.15 -5.03
C CYS A 19 24.48 -0.15 -4.60
N TYR A 20 25.13 -0.96 -3.76
CA TYR A 20 24.54 -2.17 -3.20
C TYR A 20 23.32 -1.87 -2.34
N PHE A 21 23.38 -0.86 -1.47
CA PHE A 21 22.23 -0.42 -0.69
C PHE A 21 21.07 0.02 -1.59
N LYS A 22 21.35 0.74 -2.68
CA LYS A 22 20.33 1.17 -3.64
C LYS A 22 19.70 -0.02 -4.40
N ILE A 23 20.49 -1.02 -4.77
CA ILE A 23 20.00 -2.24 -5.44
C ILE A 23 19.15 -3.09 -4.48
N LEU A 24 19.62 -3.29 -3.25
CA LEU A 24 18.88 -4.00 -2.22
C LEU A 24 17.55 -3.30 -1.90
N TYR A 25 17.56 -1.97 -1.87
CA TYR A 25 16.37 -1.14 -1.71
C TYR A 25 15.35 -1.38 -2.82
N GLU A 26 15.78 -1.32 -4.09
CA GLU A 26 14.89 -1.54 -5.24
C GLU A 26 14.40 -2.99 -5.34
N TRP A 27 15.19 -3.97 -4.90
CA TRP A 27 14.78 -5.37 -4.86
C TRP A 27 13.67 -5.61 -3.82
N HIS A 28 13.81 -5.05 -2.61
CA HIS A 28 12.76 -5.12 -1.57
C HIS A 28 11.48 -4.36 -1.96
N ARG A 29 11.59 -3.38 -2.86
CA ARG A 29 10.47 -2.55 -3.36
C ARG A 29 9.52 -3.31 -4.30
N LYS A 30 9.96 -4.39 -4.95
CA LYS A 30 9.14 -5.18 -5.89
C LYS A 30 8.18 -6.13 -5.15
N VAL A 31 7.15 -5.56 -4.53
CA VAL A 31 6.01 -6.33 -4.02
C VAL A 31 5.15 -6.76 -5.23
N ARG A 32 5.15 -8.07 -5.52
CA ARG A 32 4.32 -8.67 -6.57
C ARG A 32 2.86 -8.66 -6.14
N ILE A 33 2.05 -7.81 -6.76
CA ILE A 33 0.60 -7.82 -6.57
C ILE A 33 0.04 -8.97 -7.41
N GLN A 34 -0.43 -10.04 -6.77
CA GLN A 34 -1.27 -11.05 -7.43
C GLN A 34 -2.72 -10.58 -7.37
N THR A 35 -3.27 -10.15 -8.51
CA THR A 35 -4.68 -9.80 -8.61
C THR A 35 -5.50 -11.10 -8.65
N VAL A 36 -6.19 -11.43 -7.55
CA VAL A 36 -7.12 -12.57 -7.51
C VAL A 36 -8.42 -12.13 -8.21
N ARG A 37 -8.74 -12.72 -9.36
CA ARG A 37 -10.02 -12.48 -10.06
C ARG A 37 -11.20 -12.85 -9.14
N PRO A 38 -12.21 -11.99 -8.95
CA PRO A 38 -13.40 -12.36 -8.20
C PRO A 38 -14.20 -13.43 -8.97
N ALA A 39 -14.39 -14.59 -8.33
CA ALA A 39 -15.04 -15.79 -8.89
C ALA A 39 -16.45 -15.57 -9.49
N ARG A 40 -17.09 -14.42 -9.27
CA ARG A 40 -18.42 -14.09 -9.82
C ARG A 40 -18.43 -13.85 -11.33
N LEU A 41 -17.38 -13.26 -11.91
CA LEU A 41 -17.33 -13.01 -13.36
C LEU A 41 -16.97 -14.27 -14.16
N GLN A 42 -16.34 -15.25 -13.51
CA GLN A 42 -16.04 -16.55 -14.10
C GLN A 42 -17.30 -17.34 -14.44
N LYS A 43 -18.37 -17.21 -13.63
CA LYS A 43 -19.65 -17.90 -13.86
C LYS A 43 -20.47 -17.32 -15.03
N LEU A 44 -20.23 -16.06 -15.40
CA LEU A 44 -20.94 -15.43 -16.54
C LEU A 44 -20.31 -15.81 -17.89
N ALA A 45 -19.06 -16.27 -17.92
CA ALA A 45 -18.33 -16.65 -19.12
C ALA A 45 -18.54 -18.11 -19.57
N VAL A 46 -19.39 -18.90 -18.89
CA VAL A 46 -19.52 -20.36 -19.10
C VAL A 46 -20.45 -20.75 -20.27
N ARG A 47 -21.09 -19.79 -20.97
CA ARG A 47 -22.15 -20.13 -21.95
C ARG A 47 -21.90 -19.70 -23.41
N ALA A 48 -20.75 -20.04 -23.98
CA ALA A 48 -20.61 -20.14 -25.44
C ALA A 48 -19.54 -21.20 -25.81
N PRO A 49 -19.82 -22.16 -26.73
CA PRO A 49 -18.84 -23.14 -27.16
C PRO A 49 -18.17 -22.68 -28.46
N THR A 50 -16.88 -22.27 -28.39
CA THR A 50 -16.01 -22.20 -29.57
C THR A 50 -14.53 -22.33 -29.15
N PRO A 51 -13.71 -23.17 -29.82
CA PRO A 51 -12.37 -23.54 -29.38
C PRO A 51 -11.30 -22.54 -29.85
N GLN A 52 -11.15 -21.39 -29.17
CA GLN A 52 -10.07 -20.44 -29.48
C GLN A 52 -9.47 -19.78 -28.22
N GLN A 53 -8.32 -20.32 -27.80
CA GLN A 53 -7.13 -19.61 -27.31
C GLN A 53 -7.37 -18.37 -26.43
N SER A 54 -7.41 -18.58 -25.12
CA SER A 54 -7.44 -17.55 -24.07
C SER A 54 -6.14 -16.73 -24.02
N THR A 55 -6.02 -15.71 -24.86
CA THR A 55 -5.02 -14.65 -24.70
C THR A 55 -5.40 -13.79 -23.49
N THR A 56 -4.62 -13.89 -22.44
CA THR A 56 -4.73 -13.06 -21.24
C THR A 56 -4.28 -11.64 -21.61
N GLU A 57 -5.21 -10.75 -22.01
CA GLU A 57 -4.90 -9.33 -22.08
C GLU A 57 -4.75 -8.78 -20.65
N LEU A 58 -3.51 -8.53 -20.27
CA LEU A 58 -3.13 -7.87 -19.01
C LEU A 58 -3.52 -6.38 -19.10
N MET A 59 -4.76 -6.05 -18.74
CA MET A 59 -5.14 -4.66 -18.49
C MET A 59 -4.34 -4.15 -17.29
N THR A 60 -3.23 -3.49 -17.59
CA THR A 60 -2.33 -2.92 -16.60
C THR A 60 -2.88 -1.57 -16.19
N PHE A 61 -3.58 -1.52 -15.05
CA PHE A 61 -3.97 -0.25 -14.47
C PHE A 61 -2.74 0.43 -13.87
N PRO A 62 -2.45 1.70 -14.20
CA PRO A 62 -1.36 2.43 -13.57
C PRO A 62 -1.65 2.53 -12.07
N GLN A 63 -0.62 2.23 -11.26
CA GLN A 63 -0.69 2.42 -9.81
C GLN A 63 -0.98 3.89 -9.51
N ALA A 64 -1.88 4.15 -8.56
CA ALA A 64 -2.18 5.50 -8.12
C ALA A 64 -0.90 6.26 -7.72
N PRO A 65 -0.76 7.53 -8.12
CA PRO A 65 0.45 8.30 -7.84
C PRO A 65 0.67 8.42 -6.32
N GLY A 66 1.92 8.53 -5.88
CA GLY A 66 2.20 8.55 -4.45
C GLY A 66 3.67 8.83 -4.11
N PRO A 67 3.95 9.24 -2.85
CA PRO A 67 5.31 9.40 -2.37
C PRO A 67 6.05 8.08 -2.38
N VAL A 68 7.33 8.11 -2.77
CA VAL A 68 8.19 6.91 -2.74
C VAL A 68 8.35 6.48 -1.28
N PRO A 69 7.87 5.30 -0.89
CA PRO A 69 7.90 4.86 0.50
C PRO A 69 9.31 4.41 0.89
N TRP A 70 9.72 4.74 2.12
CA TRP A 70 10.92 4.17 2.75
C TRP A 70 10.70 2.68 3.07
N PRO A 71 11.75 1.86 3.14
CA PRO A 71 11.65 0.39 3.11
C PRO A 71 11.06 -0.18 4.41
N ILE A 72 11.17 0.56 5.52
CA ILE A 72 10.67 0.14 6.84
C ILE A 72 9.55 1.06 7.33
N LEU A 73 9.74 2.38 7.23
CA LEU A 73 8.77 3.38 7.71
C LEU A 73 7.74 3.77 6.64
N GLY A 74 8.00 3.48 5.38
CA GLY A 74 7.13 3.92 4.28
C GLY A 74 7.11 5.44 4.14
N SER A 75 5.92 5.99 3.94
CA SER A 75 5.61 7.42 3.91
C SER A 75 5.40 8.00 5.32
N LEU A 76 5.53 7.19 6.37
CA LEU A 76 5.31 7.62 7.76
C LEU A 76 6.38 8.63 8.22
N ALA A 77 7.60 8.55 7.68
CA ALA A 77 8.66 9.52 7.94
C ALA A 77 8.33 10.92 7.39
N PHE A 78 7.49 11.01 6.35
CA PHE A 78 6.98 12.29 5.85
C PHE A 78 5.82 12.80 6.73
N LEU A 79 4.90 11.93 7.14
CA LEU A 79 3.80 12.29 8.03
C LEU A 79 4.26 12.72 9.42
N GLY A 80 5.32 12.11 9.95
CA GLY A 80 5.86 12.41 11.28
C GLY A 80 6.59 13.76 11.38
N GLN A 81 6.75 14.50 10.28
CA GLN A 81 7.27 15.88 10.30
C GLN A 81 6.20 16.90 10.68
N TYR A 82 4.93 16.51 10.61
CA TYR A 82 3.80 17.35 10.97
C TYR A 82 3.32 16.97 12.37
N ASP A 83 3.01 17.96 13.20
CA ASP A 83 2.42 17.74 14.51
C ASP A 83 1.02 17.08 14.39
N VAL A 84 0.33 17.36 13.28
CA VAL A 84 -1.00 16.81 12.98
C VAL A 84 -0.95 15.94 11.72
N PRO A 85 -1.37 14.66 11.77
CA PRO A 85 -1.31 13.77 10.61
C PRO A 85 -2.19 14.22 9.44
N PHE A 86 -3.30 14.91 9.73
CA PHE A 86 -4.21 15.49 8.73
C PHE A 86 -3.56 16.56 7.86
N GLU A 87 -2.59 17.31 8.42
CA GLU A 87 -1.85 18.30 7.65
C GLU A 87 -0.95 17.62 6.61
N GLY A 88 -0.28 16.53 6.99
CA GLY A 88 0.50 15.70 6.08
C GLY A 88 -0.34 15.11 4.94
N PHE A 89 -1.56 14.62 5.23
CA PHE A 89 -2.49 14.15 4.20
C PHE A 89 -2.97 15.27 3.28
N THR A 90 -3.18 16.48 3.82
CA THR A 90 -3.57 17.66 3.03
C THR A 90 -2.45 18.08 2.09
N ALA A 91 -1.20 18.08 2.56
CA ALA A 91 -0.03 18.37 1.73
C ALA A 91 0.14 17.33 0.60
N LEU A 92 -0.07 16.05 0.89
CA LEU A 92 -0.05 14.99 -0.12
C LEU A 92 -1.20 15.12 -1.12
N ALA A 93 -2.41 15.44 -0.66
CA ALA A 93 -3.56 15.67 -1.53
C ALA A 93 -3.31 16.86 -2.48
N LYS A 94 -2.69 17.94 -2.01
CA LYS A 94 -2.29 19.07 -2.87
C LYS A 94 -1.27 18.68 -3.94
N LYS A 95 -0.40 17.70 -3.66
CA LYS A 95 0.68 17.28 -4.57
C LYS A 95 0.25 16.19 -5.56
N TYR A 96 -0.54 15.22 -5.12
CA TYR A 96 -0.90 14.02 -5.88
C TYR A 96 -2.37 14.00 -6.33
N GLY A 97 -3.19 14.92 -5.82
CA GLY A 97 -4.60 15.07 -6.17
C GLY A 97 -5.54 14.25 -5.31
N ASP A 98 -6.70 13.96 -5.89
CA ASP A 98 -7.87 13.37 -5.23
C ASP A 98 -7.72 11.88 -4.89
N LEU A 99 -6.78 11.19 -5.53
CA LEU A 99 -6.53 9.77 -5.37
C LEU A 99 -5.03 9.49 -5.37
N TYR A 100 -4.49 9.01 -4.24
CA TYR A 100 -3.07 8.71 -4.14
C TYR A 100 -2.78 7.52 -3.24
N SER A 101 -1.65 6.85 -3.48
CA SER A 101 -1.21 5.71 -2.68
C SER A 101 -0.09 6.09 -1.71
N ILE A 102 -0.18 5.60 -0.48
CA ILE A 102 0.83 5.78 0.56
C ILE A 102 1.19 4.44 1.16
N THR A 103 2.35 4.35 1.81
CA THR A 103 2.71 3.14 2.57
C THR A 103 2.93 3.53 4.01
N LEU A 104 2.19 2.93 4.94
CA LEU A 104 2.33 3.13 6.38
C LEU A 104 3.07 1.92 6.95
N GLY A 105 4.37 2.08 7.22
CA GLY A 105 5.24 0.96 7.62
C GLY A 105 5.30 -0.11 6.51
N SER A 106 4.76 -1.29 6.79
CA SER A 106 4.63 -2.41 5.85
C SER A 106 3.31 -2.44 5.07
N THR A 107 2.34 -1.60 5.42
CA THR A 107 0.98 -1.65 4.86
C THR A 107 0.78 -0.57 3.80
N ARG A 108 0.46 -0.97 2.56
CA ARG A 108 0.08 -0.02 1.50
C ARG A 108 -1.38 0.40 1.67
N CYS A 109 -1.63 1.70 1.65
CA CYS A 109 -2.95 2.31 1.80
C CYS A 109 -3.25 3.19 0.58
N LEU A 110 -4.51 3.24 0.17
CA LEU A 110 -5.01 4.16 -0.85
C LEU A 110 -5.83 5.24 -0.15
N VAL A 111 -5.51 6.51 -0.41
CA VAL A 111 -6.22 7.66 0.15
C VAL A 111 -7.09 8.27 -0.94
N VAL A 112 -8.35 8.50 -0.61
CA VAL A 112 -9.36 9.09 -1.50
C VAL A 112 -9.86 10.37 -0.85
N ASN A 113 -9.73 11.50 -1.53
CA ASN A 113 -10.12 12.82 -1.02
C ASN A 113 -11.39 13.38 -1.71
N ASN A 114 -11.82 12.80 -2.84
CA ASN A 114 -12.98 13.26 -3.58
C ASN A 114 -14.27 12.58 -3.13
N LEU A 115 -15.34 13.36 -2.96
CA LEU A 115 -16.63 12.89 -2.47
C LEU A 115 -17.28 11.86 -3.40
N ASP A 116 -17.18 12.03 -4.72
CA ASP A 116 -17.77 11.12 -5.70
C ASP A 116 -17.03 9.79 -5.72
N LEU A 117 -15.70 9.83 -5.62
CA LEU A 117 -14.87 8.62 -5.47
C LEU A 117 -15.15 7.90 -4.15
N ILE A 118 -15.34 8.64 -3.04
CA ILE A 118 -15.68 8.06 -1.74
C ILE A 118 -17.03 7.33 -1.83
N ARG A 119 -18.03 7.94 -2.48
CA ARG A 119 -19.34 7.30 -2.70
C ARG A 119 -19.23 6.04 -3.54
N GLU A 120 -18.41 6.05 -4.59
CA GLU A 120 -18.16 4.88 -5.42
C GLU A 120 -17.51 3.75 -4.61
N VAL A 121 -16.44 4.06 -3.87
CA VAL A 121 -15.67 3.12 -3.06
C VAL A 121 -16.53 2.50 -1.95
N LEU A 122 -17.32 3.31 -1.24
CA LEU A 122 -18.11 2.85 -0.10
C LEU A 122 -19.44 2.21 -0.51
N ASN A 123 -20.17 2.77 -1.48
CA ASN A 123 -21.49 2.25 -1.86
C ASN A 123 -21.40 1.12 -2.88
N GLN A 124 -20.69 1.35 -3.99
CA GLN A 124 -20.65 0.38 -5.10
C GLN A 124 -19.67 -0.76 -4.78
N ASN A 125 -18.52 -0.41 -4.21
CA ASN A 125 -17.44 -1.36 -3.94
C ASN A 125 -17.28 -1.72 -2.45
N GLY A 126 -18.25 -1.37 -1.61
CA GLY A 126 -18.16 -1.56 -0.15
C GLY A 126 -17.86 -2.99 0.30
N ARG A 127 -18.25 -4.00 -0.49
CA ARG A 127 -17.90 -5.41 -0.22
C ARG A 127 -16.39 -5.68 -0.29
N TYR A 128 -15.66 -4.98 -1.14
CA TYR A 128 -14.21 -5.12 -1.29
C TYR A 128 -13.43 -4.24 -0.30
N PHE A 129 -13.98 -3.07 0.05
CA PHE A 129 -13.34 -2.09 0.94
C PHE A 129 -13.80 -2.18 2.41
N GLY A 130 -14.76 -3.06 2.73
CA GLY A 130 -15.26 -3.24 4.10
C GLY A 130 -14.30 -3.98 5.05
N GLY A 131 -13.16 -4.46 4.55
CA GLY A 131 -12.14 -5.13 5.35
C GLY A 131 -11.39 -4.13 6.25
N ARG A 132 -11.36 -4.38 7.56
CA ARG A 132 -10.51 -3.61 8.48
C ARG A 132 -9.09 -4.19 8.50
N PRO A 133 -8.04 -3.36 8.33
CA PRO A 133 -6.67 -3.83 8.44
C PRO A 133 -6.40 -4.39 9.84
N ASP A 134 -5.86 -5.60 9.88
CA ASP A 134 -5.50 -6.28 11.13
C ASP A 134 -4.17 -5.73 11.65
N PHE A 135 -4.23 -4.66 12.42
CA PHE A 135 -3.04 -4.21 13.14
C PHE A 135 -2.96 -4.93 14.48
N LEU A 136 -1.75 -5.33 14.88
CA LEU A 136 -1.47 -5.92 16.19
C LEU A 136 -2.06 -5.11 17.36
N ARG A 137 -2.15 -3.78 17.20
CA ARG A 137 -2.80 -2.87 18.16
C ARG A 137 -4.31 -3.12 18.29
N PHE A 138 -5.01 -3.43 17.20
CA PHE A 138 -6.43 -3.80 17.26
C PHE A 138 -6.63 -5.12 18.01
N HIS A 139 -5.77 -6.12 17.77
CA HIS A 139 -5.85 -7.37 18.51
C HIS A 139 -5.69 -7.15 20.03
N LYS A 140 -4.73 -6.28 20.43
CA LYS A 140 -4.47 -5.97 21.84
C LYS A 140 -5.55 -5.11 22.50
N LEU A 141 -6.18 -4.19 21.76
CA LEU A 141 -7.25 -3.32 22.28
C LEU A 141 -8.62 -3.99 22.30
N PHE A 142 -8.88 -4.94 21.39
CA PHE A 142 -10.19 -5.57 21.20
C PHE A 142 -10.20 -7.06 21.52
N GLY A 143 -9.19 -7.57 22.24
CA GLY A 143 -9.16 -8.96 22.75
C GLY A 143 -9.22 -10.04 21.67
N GLY A 144 -8.79 -9.71 20.44
CA GLY A 144 -8.78 -10.64 19.31
C GLY A 144 -10.13 -10.96 18.67
N ASP A 145 -11.24 -10.46 19.23
CA ASP A 145 -12.57 -10.94 18.86
C ASP A 145 -13.50 -9.76 18.48
N ARG A 146 -13.57 -9.53 17.16
CA ARG A 146 -14.00 -8.26 16.53
C ARG A 146 -15.51 -8.06 16.47
N ASN A 147 -16.29 -9.10 16.71
CA ASN A 147 -17.76 -9.08 16.65
C ASN A 147 -18.40 -8.93 18.04
N ASN A 148 -17.61 -8.65 19.08
CA ASN A 148 -18.08 -8.82 20.45
C ASN A 148 -18.63 -7.52 21.06
N TRP A 149 -18.84 -6.48 20.24
CA TRP A 149 -19.32 -5.17 20.70
C TRP A 149 -20.63 -5.28 21.50
N TRP A 150 -21.57 -6.12 21.05
CA TRP A 150 -22.85 -6.32 21.74
C TRP A 150 -22.78 -7.24 22.98
N ARG A 151 -21.69 -7.99 23.19
CA ARG A 151 -21.56 -8.89 24.36
C ARG A 151 -21.14 -8.15 25.63
N GLN A 152 -20.56 -6.95 25.52
CA GLN A 152 -20.05 -6.22 26.68
C GLN A 152 -21.15 -5.46 27.45
N THR A 153 -22.33 -5.28 26.87
CA THR A 153 -23.46 -4.58 27.51
C THR A 153 -24.36 -5.49 28.37
N THR A 154 -24.06 -6.78 28.50
CA THR A 154 -24.94 -7.76 29.19
C THR A 154 -24.46 -8.19 30.58
N THR A 155 -23.32 -7.69 31.06
CA THR A 155 -22.74 -8.12 32.36
C THR A 155 -22.79 -7.04 33.44
N GLN A 156 -23.87 -6.25 33.47
CA GLN A 156 -24.17 -5.30 34.55
C GLN A 156 -25.69 -5.27 34.82
N VAL A 157 -26.27 -6.42 35.20
CA VAL A 157 -27.53 -6.50 35.96
C VAL A 157 -27.47 -7.70 36.90
#